data_AF-A0A6A0HDV1-F1
#
_entry.id   AF-A0A6A0HDV1-F1
#
_cell.length_a   1.000
_cell.length_b   1.000
_cell.length_c   1.000
_cell.angle_alpha   90.00
_cell.angle_beta   90.00
_cell.angle_gamma   90.00
#
_symmetry.space_group_name_H-M   'P 1'
#
loop_
_entity.id
_entity.type
_entity.pdbx_description
1 polymer ?
#
loop_
_entity_poly.entity_id
_entity_poly.type
_entity_poly.pdbx_seq_one_letter_code
_entity_poly.pdbx_strand_id
1 'polypeptide(L)'
;MILAAIKPDVNEAMYLFAVTNPLETVVQLGVSLSPGETGSTNISLLYTDSERHMTSQTIASFLVPDFTRKWTRLAFKVTDEEVQLYFNCQLYNGLMVKRVPEEIVFDPGSTLYIGQAGGIIKGHFEVCM
;
A
#
# COMPACT_ATOMS: atom_id res chain seq x y z
N MET A 1 6.83 3.24 11.11
CA MET A 1 5.51 2.58 11.25
C MET A 1 4.50 3.40 10.47
N ILE A 2 3.67 2.76 9.66
CA ILE A 2 2.59 3.41 8.90
C ILE A 2 1.28 3.11 9.62
N LEU A 3 0.44 4.10 9.86
CA LEU A 3 -0.88 3.91 10.48
C LEU A 3 -1.97 4.55 9.62
N ALA A 4 -3.10 3.86 9.49
CA ALA A 4 -4.26 4.36 8.77
C ALA A 4 -5.56 3.90 9.44
N ALA A 5 -6.57 4.76 9.40
CA ALA A 5 -7.95 4.40 9.75
C ALA A 5 -8.82 4.67 8.53
N ILE A 6 -9.48 3.63 8.02
CA ILE A 6 -10.16 3.68 6.73
C ILE A 6 -11.52 2.98 6.80
N LYS A 7 -12.43 3.38 5.91
CA LYS A 7 -13.72 2.72 5.68
C LYS A 7 -14.00 2.76 4.17
N PRO A 8 -13.40 1.84 3.38
CA PRO A 8 -13.65 1.80 1.94
C PRO A 8 -15.09 1.41 1.65
N ASP A 9 -15.72 1.98 0.63
CA ASP A 9 -17.12 1.70 0.31
C ASP A 9 -17.33 0.62 -0.76
N VAL A 10 -16.26 0.35 -1.52
CA VAL A 10 -16.15 -0.76 -2.47
C VAL A 10 -14.88 -1.57 -2.20
N ASN A 11 -14.90 -2.86 -2.54
CA ASN A 11 -13.70 -3.70 -2.58
C ASN A 11 -13.16 -3.68 -4.01
N GLU A 12 -12.37 -2.66 -4.33
CA GLU A 12 -11.71 -2.49 -5.63
C GLU A 12 -10.23 -2.12 -5.45
N ALA A 13 -9.48 -2.11 -6.55
CA ALA A 13 -8.07 -1.74 -6.54
C ALA A 13 -7.92 -0.22 -6.28
N MET A 14 -7.36 0.13 -5.13
CA MET A 14 -7.20 1.51 -4.67
C MET A 14 -5.90 1.71 -3.90
N TYR A 15 -5.45 2.95 -3.79
CA TYR A 15 -4.29 3.32 -2.96
C TYR A 15 -4.73 4.11 -1.74
N LEU A 16 -4.22 3.71 -0.57
CA LEU A 16 -4.34 4.54 0.64
C LEU A 16 -3.43 5.75 0.55
N PHE A 17 -2.20 5.51 0.09
CA PHE A 17 -1.26 6.53 -0.33
C PHE A 17 -0.25 5.91 -1.29
N ALA A 18 0.38 6.76 -2.09
CA ALA A 18 1.45 6.37 -2.98
C ALA A 18 2.41 7.55 -3.17
N VAL A 19 3.70 7.29 -3.05
CA VAL A 19 4.77 8.16 -3.52
C VAL A 19 5.16 7.67 -4.90
N THR A 20 4.87 8.47 -5.92
CA THR A 20 5.18 8.11 -7.30
C THR A 20 6.43 8.82 -7.78
N ASN A 21 7.13 8.21 -8.74
CA ASN A 21 8.19 8.87 -9.47
C ASN A 21 7.65 10.11 -10.25
N PRO A 22 8.53 10.99 -10.77
CA PRO A 22 8.11 12.24 -11.42
C PRO A 22 7.22 12.04 -12.66
N LEU A 23 7.29 10.86 -13.29
CA LEU A 23 6.46 10.50 -14.43
C LEU A 23 5.14 9.83 -14.04
N GLU A 24 4.88 9.60 -12.75
CA GLU A 24 3.70 8.90 -12.23
C GLU A 24 3.51 7.49 -12.78
N THR A 25 4.58 6.82 -13.20
CA THR A 25 4.54 5.47 -13.79
C THR A 25 4.90 4.37 -12.80
N VAL A 26 5.60 4.72 -11.71
CA VAL A 26 6.07 3.78 -10.69
C VAL A 26 5.72 4.30 -9.30
N VAL A 27 5.16 3.43 -8.46
CA VAL A 27 4.99 3.68 -7.02
C VAL A 27 6.28 3.28 -6.32
N GLN A 28 7.05 4.26 -5.88
CA GLN A 28 8.27 4.06 -5.10
C GLN A 28 7.95 3.55 -3.70
N LEU A 29 6.95 4.12 -3.04
CA LEU A 29 6.47 3.66 -1.73
C LEU A 29 4.95 3.83 -1.67
N GLY A 30 4.20 2.83 -1.22
CA GLY A 30 2.76 3.01 -1.09
C GLY A 30 2.07 1.85 -0.40
N VAL A 31 0.79 2.06 -0.08
CA VAL A 31 -0.08 0.98 0.38
C VAL A 31 -1.29 0.92 -0.53
N SER A 32 -1.52 -0.25 -1.12
CA SER A 32 -2.70 -0.51 -1.94
C SER A 32 -3.62 -1.53 -1.28
N LEU A 33 -4.89 -1.41 -1.63
CA LEU A 33 -5.93 -2.37 -1.36
C LEU A 33 -6.39 -2.94 -2.69
N SER A 34 -6.64 -4.23 -2.75
CA SER A 34 -7.23 -4.86 -3.92
C SER A 34 -8.13 -6.03 -3.51
N PRO A 35 -9.07 -6.43 -4.36
CA PRO A 35 -9.89 -7.61 -4.11
C PRO A 35 -9.01 -8.85 -3.92
N GLY A 36 -9.31 -9.62 -2.88
CA GLY A 36 -8.74 -10.94 -2.70
C GLY A 36 -9.61 -12.03 -3.32
N GLU A 37 -9.43 -13.26 -2.85
CA GLU A 37 -10.38 -14.34 -3.09
C GLU A 37 -11.73 -14.06 -2.39
N THR A 38 -12.75 -14.88 -2.65
CA THR A 38 -14.13 -14.72 -2.16
C THR A 38 -14.23 -14.18 -0.72
N GLY A 39 -14.65 -12.91 -0.58
CA GLY A 39 -14.88 -12.26 0.72
C GLY A 39 -13.63 -11.78 1.44
N SER A 40 -12.54 -11.51 0.70
CA SER A 40 -11.28 -11.00 1.25
C SER A 40 -10.75 -9.79 0.50
N THR A 41 -9.84 -9.08 1.14
CA THR A 41 -9.13 -7.92 0.60
C THR A 41 -7.64 -8.12 0.80
N ASN A 42 -6.85 -7.90 -0.25
CA ASN A 42 -5.40 -7.85 -0.16
C ASN A 42 -4.96 -6.45 0.27
N ILE A 43 -4.11 -6.38 1.29
CA ILE A 43 -3.44 -5.16 1.72
C ILE A 43 -1.96 -5.31 1.38
N SER A 44 -1.49 -4.53 0.42
CA SER A 44 -0.14 -4.65 -0.14
C SER A 44 0.72 -3.43 0.18
N LEU A 45 1.95 -3.66 0.64
CA LEU A 45 2.98 -2.66 0.80
C LEU A 45 3.86 -2.66 -0.45
N LEU A 46 3.87 -1.54 -1.16
CA LEU A 46 4.72 -1.30 -2.32
C LEU A 46 6.01 -0.61 -1.88
N TYR A 47 7.13 -1.11 -2.39
CA TYR A 47 8.45 -0.56 -2.16
C TYR A 47 9.32 -0.86 -3.38
N THR A 48 9.71 0.18 -4.11
CA THR A 48 10.32 0.05 -5.44
C THR A 48 11.44 1.04 -5.60
N ASP A 49 12.60 0.54 -6.02
CA ASP A 49 13.68 1.36 -6.58
C ASP A 49 13.30 1.82 -8.00
N SER A 50 12.91 3.07 -8.17
CA SER A 50 12.51 3.64 -9.47
C SER A 50 13.65 3.74 -10.48
N GLU A 51 14.91 3.74 -10.02
CA GLU A 51 16.07 3.76 -10.93
C GLU A 51 16.35 2.39 -11.53
N ARG A 52 16.02 1.32 -10.78
CA ARG A 52 16.30 -0.07 -11.19
C ARG A 52 15.09 -0.79 -11.76
N HIS A 53 13.88 -0.40 -11.39
CA HIS A 53 12.65 -1.07 -11.79
C HIS A 53 11.74 -0.14 -12.59
N MET A 54 11.26 -0.66 -13.73
CA MET A 54 10.30 0.03 -14.60
C MET A 54 8.84 -0.14 -14.14
N THR A 55 8.58 -1.00 -13.16
CA THR A 55 7.24 -1.30 -12.64
C THR A 55 7.25 -1.37 -11.12
N SER A 56 6.14 -0.97 -10.50
CA SER A 56 5.94 -1.01 -9.05
C SER A 56 6.05 -2.43 -8.50
N GLN A 57 6.79 -2.60 -7.41
CA GLN A 57 7.01 -3.88 -6.74
C GLN A 57 6.25 -3.93 -5.43
N THR A 58 5.61 -5.08 -5.16
CA THR A 58 4.98 -5.37 -3.87
C THR A 58 5.93 -6.21 -3.04
N ILE A 59 6.31 -5.72 -1.87
CA ILE A 59 7.23 -6.44 -0.97
C ILE A 59 6.50 -7.26 0.09
N ALA A 60 5.26 -6.91 0.42
CA ALA A 60 4.43 -7.66 1.34
C ALA A 60 2.97 -7.53 0.93
N SER A 61 2.22 -8.63 0.95
CA SER A 61 0.79 -8.64 0.71
C SER A 61 0.11 -9.55 1.72
N PHE A 62 -0.97 -9.05 2.32
CA PHE A 62 -1.72 -9.75 3.35
C PHE A 62 -3.17 -9.86 2.92
N LEU A 63 -3.66 -11.10 2.85
CA LEU A 63 -5.06 -11.40 2.61
C LEU A 63 -5.82 -11.28 3.93
N VAL A 64 -6.71 -10.31 4.07
CA VAL A 64 -7.55 -10.12 5.25
C VAL A 64 -9.03 -10.31 4.93
N PRO A 65 -9.90 -10.59 5.91
CA PRO A 65 -11.35 -10.60 5.68
C PRO A 65 -11.83 -9.25 5.13
N ASP A 66 -12.77 -9.28 4.19
CA ASP A 66 -13.35 -8.06 3.62
C ASP A 66 -13.95 -7.15 4.70
N PHE A 67 -13.58 -5.88 4.64
CA PHE A 67 -13.96 -4.84 5.59
C PHE A 67 -14.65 -3.65 4.92
N THR A 68 -15.23 -3.85 3.74
CA THR A 68 -16.02 -2.86 3.02
C THR A 68 -17.14 -2.31 3.90
N ARG A 69 -17.30 -0.99 3.89
CA ARG A 69 -18.22 -0.19 4.71
C ARG A 69 -18.00 -0.32 6.23
N LYS A 70 -16.87 -0.88 6.67
CA LYS A 70 -16.51 -1.01 8.09
C LYS A 70 -15.25 -0.22 8.40
N TRP A 71 -15.31 0.59 9.46
CA TRP A 71 -14.13 1.27 9.97
C TRP A 71 -13.10 0.26 10.42
N THR A 72 -11.89 0.39 9.88
CA THR A 72 -10.78 -0.54 10.09
C THR A 72 -9.52 0.25 10.36
N ARG A 73 -8.78 -0.16 11.40
CA ARG A 73 -7.47 0.40 11.73
C ARG A 73 -6.38 -0.53 11.23
N LEU A 74 -5.49 0.01 10.41
CA LEU A 74 -4.36 -0.70 9.83
C LEU A 74 -3.07 -0.08 10.37
N ALA A 75 -2.08 -0.93 10.66
CA ALA A 75 -0.72 -0.44 10.83
C ALA A 75 0.30 -1.41 10.23
N PHE A 76 1.30 -0.86 9.55
CA PHE A 76 2.49 -1.58 9.11
C PHE A 76 3.67 -1.23 10.00
N LYS A 77 4.26 -2.24 10.62
CA LYS A 77 5.58 -2.14 11.22
C LYS A 77 6.58 -2.74 10.23
N VAL A 78 7.48 -1.91 9.74
CA VAL A 78 8.48 -2.26 8.74
C VAL A 78 9.84 -2.22 9.41
N THR A 79 10.59 -3.30 9.26
CA THR A 79 11.99 -3.43 9.69
C THR A 79 12.84 -3.78 8.47
N ASP A 80 14.13 -4.03 8.65
CA ASP A 80 15.03 -4.41 7.55
C ASP A 80 14.67 -5.77 6.95
N GLU A 81 14.19 -6.68 7.78
CA GLU A 81 14.00 -8.10 7.44
C GLU A 81 12.53 -8.54 7.48
N GLU A 82 11.64 -7.76 8.08
CA GLU A 82 10.25 -8.17 8.32
C GLU A 82 9.27 -7.00 8.14
N VAL A 83 8.13 -7.30 7.52
CA VAL A 83 6.94 -6.43 7.50
C VAL A 83 5.83 -7.11 8.29
N GLN A 84 5.32 -6.42 9.30
CA GLN A 84 4.22 -6.90 10.14
C GLN A 84 2.98 -6.04 9.89
N LEU A 85 1.84 -6.69 9.60
CA LEU A 85 0.54 -6.04 9.51
C LEU A 85 -0.20 -6.19 10.84
N TYR A 86 -0.69 -5.06 11.35
CA TYR A 86 -1.66 -5.00 12.43
C TYR A 86 -3.02 -4.62 11.86
N PHE A 87 -4.03 -5.43 12.17
CA PHE A 87 -5.41 -5.26 11.73
C PHE A 87 -6.30 -5.10 12.96
N ASN A 88 -7.00 -3.97 13.07
CA ASN A 88 -7.80 -3.58 14.24
C ASN A 88 -7.02 -3.69 15.57
N CYS A 89 -5.80 -3.15 15.58
CA CYS A 89 -4.89 -3.13 16.73
C CYS A 89 -4.38 -4.51 17.19
N GLN A 90 -4.62 -5.57 16.42
CA GLN A 90 -4.07 -6.90 16.66
C GLN A 90 -3.03 -7.24 15.59
N LEU A 91 -1.94 -7.91 15.97
CA LEU A 91 -0.98 -8.43 15.01
C LEU A 91 -1.69 -9.48 14.14
N TYR A 92 -1.77 -9.24 12.83
CA TYR A 92 -2.43 -10.12 11.89
C TYR A 92 -1.46 -11.17 11.38
N ASN A 93 -0.36 -10.73 10.75
CA ASN A 93 0.71 -11.60 10.26
C ASN A 93 2.01 -10.81 10.04
N GLY A 94 3.13 -11.52 9.96
CA GLY A 94 4.45 -11.01 9.60
C GLY A 94 5.00 -11.74 8.38
N LEU A 95 5.64 -11.02 7.48
CA LEU A 95 6.33 -11.57 6.32
C LEU A 95 7.79 -11.16 6.35
N MET A 96 8.68 -12.14 6.21
CA MET A 96 10.10 -11.88 6.00
C MET A 96 10.29 -11.30 4.60
N VAL A 97 10.95 -10.15 4.52
CA VAL A 97 11.21 -9.43 3.27
C VAL A 97 12.67 -9.01 3.24
N LYS A 98 13.19 -8.76 2.04
CA LYS A 98 14.48 -8.08 1.88
C LYS A 98 14.22 -6.77 1.14
N ARG A 99 14.40 -5.64 1.84
CA ARG A 99 14.23 -4.31 1.24
C ARG A 99 15.43 -4.04 0.34
N VAL A 100 15.17 -3.80 -0.95
CA VAL A 100 16.19 -3.41 -1.93
C VAL A 100 15.67 -2.19 -2.67
N PRO A 101 16.30 -1.02 -2.51
CA PRO A 101 17.42 -0.71 -1.60
C PRO A 101 17.03 -0.80 -0.11
N GLU A 102 18.02 -0.86 0.79
CA GLU A 102 17.76 -0.81 2.25
C GLU A 102 17.13 0.52 2.67
N GLU A 103 17.58 1.61 2.06
CA GLU A 103 17.01 2.95 2.20
C GLU A 103 16.52 3.42 0.83
N ILE A 104 15.24 3.78 0.75
CA ILE A 104 14.67 4.28 -0.49
C ILE A 104 15.07 5.74 -0.68
N VAL A 105 15.59 6.04 -1.87
CA VAL A 105 15.86 7.41 -2.29
C VAL A 105 14.73 7.81 -3.24
N PHE A 106 14.04 8.89 -2.89
CA PHE A 106 13.02 9.46 -3.76
C PHE A 106 13.65 10.45 -4.73
N ASP A 107 13.10 10.48 -5.94
CA ASP A 107 13.48 11.49 -6.93
C ASP A 107 13.02 12.87 -6.43
N PRO A 108 13.74 13.97 -6.73
CA PRO A 108 13.32 15.31 -6.32
C PRO A 108 11.94 15.74 -6.83
N GLY A 109 11.47 15.13 -7.93
CA GLY A 109 10.14 15.34 -8.49
C GLY A 109 9.08 14.34 -8.04
N SER A 110 9.40 13.45 -7.09
CA SER A 110 8.44 12.48 -6.57
C SER A 110 7.30 13.17 -5.84
N THR A 111 6.09 12.65 -6.01
CA THR A 111 4.89 13.26 -5.45
C THR A 111 4.18 12.27 -4.52
N LEU A 112 3.82 12.73 -3.33
CA LEU A 112 2.98 11.98 -2.39
C LEU A 112 1.50 12.22 -2.70
N TYR A 113 0.80 11.14 -2.98
CA TYR A 113 -0.64 11.08 -3.14
C TYR A 113 -1.28 10.38 -1.95
N ILE A 114 -2.44 10.87 -1.53
CA ILE A 114 -3.30 10.24 -0.52
C ILE A 114 -4.61 9.88 -1.20
N GLY A 115 -5.06 8.64 -1.03
CA GLY A 115 -6.28 8.13 -1.65
C GLY A 115 -6.18 7.94 -3.18
N GLN A 116 -4.98 7.93 -3.77
CA GLN A 116 -4.73 7.70 -5.20
C GLN A 116 -3.23 7.50 -5.44
N ALA A 117 -2.84 7.23 -6.70
CA ALA A 117 -1.44 7.12 -7.14
C ALA A 117 -1.15 7.97 -8.41
N GLY A 118 -1.65 9.20 -8.45
CA GLY A 118 -1.42 10.12 -9.57
C GLY A 118 -2.37 9.90 -10.76
N GLY A 119 -2.24 10.76 -11.78
CA GLY A 119 -3.13 10.79 -12.94
C GLY A 119 -2.95 9.61 -13.89
N ILE A 120 -1.76 9.01 -13.92
CA ILE A 120 -1.45 7.85 -14.77
C ILE A 120 -1.85 6.53 -14.11
N ILE A 121 -1.35 6.22 -12.90
CA ILE A 121 -1.67 4.94 -12.22
C ILE A 121 -3.10 4.94 -11.64
N LYS A 122 -3.63 6.09 -11.20
CA LYS A 122 -4.98 6.23 -10.63
C LYS A 122 -5.18 5.43 -9.34
N GLY A 123 -6.23 4.61 -9.26
CA GLY A 123 -6.61 3.84 -8.06
C GLY A 123 -7.18 4.72 -6.94
N HIS A 124 -8.19 5.53 -7.28
CA HIS A 124 -8.84 6.43 -6.35
C HIS A 124 -9.50 5.67 -5.19
N PHE A 125 -9.38 6.21 -3.99
CA PHE A 125 -10.04 5.71 -2.80
C PHE A 125 -11.47 6.22 -2.78
N GLU A 126 -12.43 5.32 -2.96
CA GLU A 126 -13.85 5.69 -2.97
C GLU A 126 -14.42 5.78 -1.56
N VAL A 127 -15.04 6.93 -1.29
CA VAL A 127 -15.82 7.20 -0.08
C VAL A 127 -17.25 7.57 -0.51
N CYS A 128 -18.25 6.87 0.02
CA CYS A 128 -19.65 7.26 -0.04
C CYS A 128 -19.80 8.62 0.64
N MET A 129 -20.25 9.60 -0.15
CA MET A 129 -20.71 10.91 0.30
C MET A 129 -22.07 10.84 0.98
#